data_AF-A0A1F5G4T8-F1
#
_entry.id   AF-A0A1F5G4T8-F1
#
_cell.length_a   1.000
_cell.length_b   1.000
_cell.length_c   1.000
_cell.angle_alpha   90.00
_cell.angle_beta   90.00
_cell.angle_gamma   90.00
#
_symmetry.space_group_name_H-M   'P 1'
#
loop_
_entity.id
_entity.type
_entity.pdbx_description
1 polymer ?
#
loop_
_entity_poly.entity_id
_entity_poly.type
_entity_poly.pdbx_seq_one_letter_code
_entity_poly.pdbx_strand_id
1 'polypeptide(L)'
;MVKEREDFTPDKIAQIESSAVLSDAGIVYQRLQGKIVIEPFSWERLSTSSYDLTLGENYFIRAEFGPGKLNLCDASTAEKIWSKPKKAVLAKEYKEKHDQFLPSDFWEGIKDDDKLIIVPPSGVLLVHSHEFAGTRDGYTSEVRCTTTLERLGITVPMSAGSGDVGFFGRWTFLLKNAHESSEVLLKVGITFAQTTFKKCQPTEISYVRRGGKYQETEDLEELKASWDENPGKYMLPKVPKC
;
A
#
# COMPACT_ATOMS: atom_id res chain seq x y z
N MET A 1 -13.13 -5.76 -20.13
CA MET A 1 -13.41 -6.86 -19.18
C MET A 1 -12.91 -8.16 -19.79
N VAL A 2 -11.71 -8.59 -19.39
CA VAL A 2 -11.13 -9.87 -19.81
C VAL A 2 -11.81 -10.96 -18.99
N LYS A 3 -13.04 -11.31 -19.37
CA LYS A 3 -13.70 -12.52 -18.88
C LYS A 3 -13.09 -13.70 -19.62
N GLU A 4 -12.33 -14.51 -18.89
CA GLU A 4 -12.09 -15.94 -19.13
C GLU A 4 -12.24 -16.40 -20.60
N ARG A 5 -11.17 -16.33 -21.41
CA ARG A 5 -11.11 -16.99 -22.71
C ARG A 5 -9.71 -17.50 -23.00
N GLU A 6 -9.64 -18.63 -23.70
CA GLU A 6 -8.82 -19.04 -24.87
C GLU A 6 -7.52 -18.27 -25.27
N ASP A 7 -7.00 -17.36 -24.45
CA ASP A 7 -6.00 -16.34 -24.78
C ASP A 7 -4.57 -16.71 -24.36
N PHE A 8 -4.36 -17.89 -23.78
CA PHE A 8 -3.04 -18.40 -23.37
C PHE A 8 -2.60 -19.53 -24.28
N THR A 9 -2.36 -19.20 -25.55
CA THR A 9 -1.71 -20.14 -26.47
C THR A 9 -0.32 -20.53 -25.95
N PRO A 10 0.21 -21.72 -26.31
CA PRO A 10 1.54 -22.15 -25.88
C PRO A 10 2.63 -21.10 -26.14
N ASP A 11 2.60 -20.45 -27.31
CA ASP A 11 3.56 -19.39 -27.67
C ASP A 11 3.47 -18.17 -26.75
N LYS A 12 2.24 -17.74 -26.42
CA LYS A 12 2.02 -16.60 -25.52
C LYS A 12 2.41 -16.93 -24.07
N ILE A 13 2.19 -18.17 -23.62
CA ILE A 13 2.69 -18.65 -22.33
C ILE A 13 4.22 -18.61 -22.31
N ALA A 14 4.88 -19.13 -23.33
CA ALA A 14 6.34 -19.12 -23.43
C ALA A 14 6.91 -17.69 -23.42
N GLN A 15 6.22 -16.74 -24.05
CA GLN A 15 6.59 -15.32 -24.01
C GLN A 15 6.43 -14.72 -22.60
N ILE A 16 5.29 -14.99 -21.93
CA ILE A 16 5.05 -14.54 -20.55
C ILE A 16 6.11 -15.11 -19.62
N GLU A 17 6.45 -16.39 -19.77
CA GLU A 17 7.43 -17.06 -18.93
C GLU A 17 8.86 -16.60 -19.21
N SER A 18 9.19 -16.11 -20.39
CA SER A 18 10.54 -15.59 -20.70
C SER A 18 10.72 -14.11 -20.38
N SER A 19 9.65 -13.39 -20.04
CA SER A 19 9.68 -11.94 -19.84
C SER A 19 10.23 -11.51 -18.46
N ALA A 20 10.98 -10.41 -18.43
CA ALA A 20 11.56 -9.86 -17.20
C ALA A 20 10.54 -9.05 -16.37
N VAL A 21 9.58 -8.40 -17.01
CA VAL A 21 8.48 -7.63 -16.38
C VAL A 21 7.17 -8.15 -16.93
N LEU A 22 6.17 -8.34 -16.08
CA LEU A 22 4.87 -8.84 -16.50
C LEU A 22 3.98 -7.73 -17.06
N SER A 23 3.36 -7.99 -18.21
CA SER A 23 2.24 -7.20 -18.71
C SER A 23 0.95 -7.55 -17.95
N ASP A 24 -0.12 -6.81 -18.20
CA ASP A 24 -1.50 -7.14 -17.82
C ASP A 24 -1.84 -8.64 -17.93
N ALA A 25 -1.63 -9.24 -19.11
CA ALA A 25 -1.88 -10.65 -19.38
C ALA A 25 -0.99 -11.57 -18.53
N GLY A 26 0.28 -11.19 -18.33
CA GLY A 26 1.20 -11.92 -17.46
C GLY A 26 0.78 -11.87 -15.99
N ILE A 27 0.34 -10.71 -15.50
CA ILE A 27 -0.18 -10.52 -14.14
C ILE A 27 -1.39 -11.41 -13.91
N VAL A 28 -2.36 -11.38 -14.83
CA VAL A 28 -3.57 -12.22 -14.77
C VAL A 28 -3.20 -13.70 -14.77
N TYR A 29 -2.36 -14.12 -15.71
CA TYR A 29 -1.93 -15.52 -15.82
C TYR A 29 -1.28 -16.01 -14.54
N GLN A 30 -0.28 -15.29 -14.04
CA GLN A 30 0.48 -15.72 -12.86
C GLN A 30 -0.35 -15.60 -11.57
N ARG A 31 -1.36 -14.71 -11.52
CA ARG A 31 -2.37 -14.71 -10.44
C ARG A 31 -3.22 -15.98 -10.47
N LEU A 32 -3.69 -16.41 -11.65
CA LEU A 32 -4.46 -17.66 -11.81
C LEU A 32 -3.62 -18.90 -11.46
N GLN A 33 -2.31 -18.87 -11.73
CA GLN A 33 -1.36 -19.90 -11.29
C GLN A 33 -1.01 -19.81 -9.79
N GLY A 34 -1.57 -18.84 -9.06
CA GLY A 34 -1.31 -18.62 -7.64
C GLY A 34 0.05 -18.01 -7.31
N LYS A 35 0.90 -17.70 -8.29
CA LYS A 35 2.25 -17.13 -8.05
C LYS A 35 2.23 -15.65 -7.69
N ILE A 36 1.21 -14.93 -8.14
CA ILE A 36 0.96 -13.53 -7.78
C ILE A 36 -0.28 -13.45 -6.90
N VAL A 37 -0.17 -12.66 -5.84
CA VAL A 37 -1.29 -12.36 -4.95
C VAL A 37 -1.74 -10.94 -5.24
N ILE A 38 -3.03 -10.78 -5.58
CA ILE A 38 -3.74 -9.50 -5.64
C ILE A 38 -5.15 -9.77 -5.14
N GLU A 39 -5.47 -9.24 -3.96
CA GLU A 39 -6.76 -9.46 -3.30
C GLU A 39 -7.21 -8.23 -2.49
N PRO A 40 -8.38 -7.64 -2.77
CA PRO A 40 -9.28 -7.98 -3.89
C PRO A 40 -8.70 -7.58 -5.25
N PHE A 41 -9.04 -8.33 -6.29
CA PHE A 41 -8.69 -8.02 -7.67
C PHE A 41 -9.83 -7.30 -8.40
N SER A 42 -9.50 -6.22 -9.14
CA SER A 42 -10.41 -5.45 -9.98
C SER A 42 -9.76 -5.20 -11.34
N TRP A 43 -10.53 -5.42 -12.40
CA TRP A 43 -10.07 -5.23 -13.78
C TRP A 43 -9.80 -3.77 -14.10
N GLU A 44 -10.51 -2.86 -13.46
CA GLU A 44 -10.38 -1.42 -13.61
C GLU A 44 -9.06 -0.88 -13.04
N ARG A 45 -8.40 -1.67 -12.20
CA ARG A 45 -7.09 -1.36 -11.59
C ARG A 45 -5.92 -2.04 -12.32
N LEU A 46 -6.20 -2.90 -13.29
CA LEU A 46 -5.15 -3.53 -14.10
C LEU A 46 -4.72 -2.60 -15.23
N SER A 47 -3.49 -2.11 -15.17
CA SER A 47 -2.83 -1.38 -16.24
C SER A 47 -2.04 -2.34 -17.14
N THR A 48 -1.46 -1.83 -18.23
CA THR A 48 -0.77 -2.65 -19.25
C THR A 48 0.45 -3.42 -18.73
N SER A 49 1.04 -3.00 -17.60
CA SER A 49 2.22 -3.65 -16.98
C SER A 49 2.32 -3.46 -15.46
N SER A 50 1.24 -2.99 -14.85
CA SER A 50 1.17 -2.74 -13.42
C SER A 50 -0.25 -2.96 -12.91
N TYR A 51 -0.38 -3.04 -11.59
CA TYR A 51 -1.67 -3.06 -10.93
C TYR A 51 -1.76 -1.90 -9.94
N ASP A 52 -2.81 -1.09 -10.08
CA ASP A 52 -3.08 0.05 -9.21
C ASP A 52 -3.49 -0.41 -7.80
N LEU A 53 -2.86 0.19 -6.79
CA LEU A 53 -3.16 -0.02 -5.38
C LEU A 53 -3.95 1.18 -4.84
N THR A 54 -4.98 0.88 -4.06
CA THR A 54 -5.88 1.88 -3.50
C THR A 54 -5.61 2.15 -2.03
N LEU A 55 -5.89 3.36 -1.57
CA LEU A 55 -5.60 3.78 -0.19
C LEU A 55 -6.51 3.04 0.80
N GLY A 56 -5.92 2.39 1.80
CA GLY A 56 -6.61 1.75 2.92
C GLY A 56 -7.09 2.74 3.98
N GLU A 57 -7.91 2.27 4.92
CA GLU A 57 -8.57 3.15 5.91
C GLU A 57 -7.82 3.32 7.24
N ASN A 58 -6.85 2.45 7.56
CA ASN A 58 -6.09 2.58 8.79
C ASN A 58 -4.79 3.34 8.55
N TYR A 59 -4.38 4.13 9.54
CA TYR A 59 -3.17 4.92 9.44
C TYR A 59 -2.59 5.25 10.80
N PHE A 60 -1.33 5.70 10.80
CA PHE A 60 -0.64 6.25 11.96
C PHE A 60 -0.10 7.62 11.60
N ILE A 61 -0.15 8.57 12.52
CA ILE A 61 0.46 9.89 12.34
C ILE A 61 1.79 9.87 13.08
N ARG A 62 2.83 10.40 12.45
CA ARG A 62 4.13 10.58 13.09
C ARG A 62 4.00 11.65 14.18
N ALA A 63 4.43 11.31 15.39
CA ALA A 63 4.52 12.28 16.47
C ALA A 63 5.51 13.39 16.12
N GLU A 64 5.17 14.62 16.48
CA GLU A 64 6.11 15.73 16.46
C GLU A 64 7.00 15.65 17.69
N PHE A 65 8.31 15.58 17.45
CA PHE A 65 9.29 15.67 18.51
C PHE A 65 9.86 17.09 18.52
N GLY A 66 9.93 17.69 19.69
CA GLY A 66 10.69 18.92 19.90
C GLY A 66 12.19 18.70 19.63
N PRO A 67 13.01 19.76 19.76
CA PRO A 67 14.45 19.66 19.57
C PRO A 67 15.05 18.59 20.51
N GLY A 68 15.78 17.62 19.97
CA GLY A 68 16.31 16.51 20.76
C GLY A 68 17.02 15.44 19.93
N LYS A 69 17.46 14.38 20.61
CA LYS A 69 18.07 13.19 19.99
C LYS A 69 17.14 11.99 20.21
N LEU A 70 16.95 11.18 19.17
CA LEU A 70 16.19 9.93 19.25
C LEU A 70 17.15 8.74 19.16
N ASN A 71 17.02 7.80 20.09
CA ASN A 71 17.70 6.51 20.01
C ASN A 71 16.81 5.49 19.31
N LEU A 72 17.04 5.25 18.02
CA LEU A 72 16.22 4.32 17.22
C LEU A 72 16.48 2.83 17.55
N CYS A 73 17.51 2.52 18.34
CA CYS A 73 17.76 1.19 18.87
C CYS A 73 16.92 0.88 20.13
N ASP A 74 16.32 1.91 20.75
CA ASP A 74 15.44 1.73 21.91
C ASP A 74 14.00 1.51 21.45
N ALA A 75 13.46 0.34 21.78
CA ALA A 75 12.08 -0.03 21.47
C ALA A 75 11.06 0.98 22.02
N SER A 76 11.31 1.53 23.21
CA SER A 76 10.40 2.51 23.84
C SER A 76 10.35 3.82 23.05
N THR A 77 11.44 4.18 22.38
CA THR A 77 11.53 5.36 21.52
C THR A 77 10.85 5.10 20.20
N ALA A 78 11.06 3.93 19.58
CA ALA A 78 10.41 3.56 18.32
C ALA A 78 8.88 3.54 18.43
N GLU A 79 8.34 3.06 19.56
CA GLU A 79 6.89 3.06 19.84
C GLU A 79 6.30 4.46 19.95
N LYS A 80 7.08 5.45 20.41
CA LYS A 80 6.62 6.85 20.57
C LYS A 80 6.59 7.63 19.25
N ILE A 81 7.25 7.13 18.19
CA ILE A 81 7.32 7.83 16.89
C ILE A 81 5.96 7.90 16.22
N TRP A 82 5.10 6.92 16.46
CA TRP A 82 3.80 6.81 15.80
C TRP A 82 2.68 6.98 16.81
N SER A 83 1.58 7.58 16.38
CA SER A 83 0.37 7.69 17.18
C SER A 83 -0.20 6.31 17.53
N LYS A 84 -1.26 6.29 18.35
CA LYS A 84 -2.15 5.11 18.38
C LYS A 84 -2.77 4.89 16.98
N PRO A 85 -3.23 3.65 16.65
CA PRO A 85 -3.91 3.39 15.39
C PRO A 85 -5.06 4.36 15.17
N LYS A 86 -5.12 4.95 13.98
CA LYS A 86 -6.23 5.80 13.53
C LYS A 86 -6.94 5.14 12.37
N LYS A 87 -8.20 5.53 12.19
CA LYS A 87 -9.07 5.07 11.12
C LYS A 87 -9.70 6.27 10.43
N ALA A 88 -9.90 6.17 9.13
CA ALA A 88 -10.56 7.20 8.34
C ALA A 88 -11.95 7.55 8.90
N VAL A 89 -12.32 8.82 8.82
CA VAL A 89 -13.61 9.34 9.29
C VAL A 89 -14.60 9.45 8.13
N LEU A 90 -15.90 9.37 8.39
CA LEU A 90 -16.90 9.65 7.35
C LEU A 90 -16.87 11.13 6.97
N ALA A 91 -16.97 11.41 5.67
CA ALA A 91 -17.00 12.77 5.16
C ALA A 91 -18.15 13.57 5.77
N LYS A 92 -19.34 12.96 5.93
CA LYS A 92 -20.47 13.60 6.61
C LYS A 92 -20.13 14.08 8.02
N GLU A 93 -19.54 13.22 8.83
CA GLU A 93 -19.18 13.55 10.22
C GLU A 93 -18.11 14.63 10.31
N TYR A 94 -17.20 14.67 9.33
CA TYR A 94 -16.18 15.71 9.24
C TYR A 94 -16.78 17.05 8.79
N LYS A 95 -17.64 17.03 7.75
CA LYS A 95 -18.41 18.19 7.26
C LYS A 95 -19.15 18.87 8.41
N GLU A 96 -19.96 18.12 9.16
CA GLU A 96 -20.76 18.64 10.28
C GLU A 96 -19.94 19.44 11.32
N LYS A 97 -18.64 19.12 11.48
CA LYS A 97 -17.73 19.77 12.44
C LYS A 97 -16.88 20.89 11.83
N HIS A 98 -16.60 20.84 10.54
CA HIS A 98 -15.56 21.64 9.89
C HIS A 98 -16.02 22.42 8.66
N ASP A 99 -17.31 22.39 8.31
CA ASP A 99 -17.84 23.09 7.12
C ASP A 99 -17.82 24.63 7.25
N GLN A 100 -17.60 25.13 8.46
CA GLN A 100 -17.55 26.57 8.71
C GLN A 100 -16.39 27.20 7.92
N PHE A 101 -16.70 28.18 7.09
CA PHE A 101 -15.74 28.99 6.30
C PHE A 101 -15.07 28.28 5.11
N LEU A 102 -15.60 27.15 4.64
CA LEU A 102 -15.16 26.53 3.38
C LEU A 102 -15.89 27.13 2.16
N PRO A 103 -15.22 27.25 0.99
CA PRO A 103 -15.87 27.60 -0.26
C PRO A 103 -17.01 26.64 -0.63
N SER A 104 -18.04 27.13 -1.33
CA SER A 104 -19.24 26.33 -1.66
C SER A 104 -18.95 25.10 -2.54
N ASP A 105 -17.85 25.11 -3.29
CA ASP A 105 -17.39 24.05 -4.18
C ASP A 105 -16.33 23.13 -3.53
N PHE A 106 -15.93 23.38 -2.28
CA PHE A 106 -14.86 22.63 -1.61
C PHE A 106 -15.10 21.12 -1.60
N TRP A 107 -16.36 20.70 -1.46
CA TRP A 107 -16.74 19.29 -1.36
C TRP A 107 -16.99 18.60 -2.71
N GLU A 108 -16.74 19.28 -3.84
CA GLU A 108 -16.90 18.66 -5.15
C GLU A 108 -16.00 17.41 -5.27
N GLY A 109 -16.60 16.27 -5.62
CA GLY A 109 -15.92 14.97 -5.68
C GLY A 109 -15.81 14.18 -4.37
N ILE A 110 -16.29 14.73 -3.24
CA ILE A 110 -16.37 14.08 -1.92
C ILE A 110 -17.83 13.93 -1.47
N LYS A 111 -18.32 12.70 -1.49
CA LYS A 111 -19.67 12.32 -1.05
C LYS A 111 -19.70 12.10 0.46
N ASP A 112 -20.89 12.18 1.05
CA ASP A 112 -21.09 12.04 2.50
C ASP A 112 -20.69 10.66 3.06
N ASP A 113 -20.83 9.62 2.25
CA ASP A 113 -20.47 8.24 2.54
C ASP A 113 -18.99 7.91 2.26
N ASP A 114 -18.24 8.84 1.64
CA ASP A 114 -16.80 8.68 1.46
C ASP A 114 -16.08 8.69 2.83
N LYS A 115 -15.03 7.87 2.95
CA LYS A 115 -14.13 7.87 4.09
C LYS A 115 -12.90 8.73 3.80
N LEU A 116 -12.50 9.54 4.77
CA LEU A 116 -11.41 10.52 4.64
C LEU A 116 -10.29 10.25 5.66
N ILE A 117 -9.05 10.29 5.17
CA ILE A 117 -7.85 10.46 5.98
C ILE A 117 -7.47 11.93 5.94
N ILE A 118 -7.44 12.56 7.10
CA ILE A 118 -7.02 13.96 7.25
C ILE A 118 -5.51 13.98 7.47
N VAL A 119 -4.79 14.56 6.52
CA VAL A 119 -3.34 14.69 6.56
C VAL A 119 -3.01 16.10 7.04
N PRO A 120 -2.42 16.26 8.25
CA PRO A 120 -2.06 17.58 8.77
C PRO A 120 -1.09 18.33 7.86
N PRO A 121 -0.99 19.67 7.99
CA PRO A 121 0.03 20.44 7.28
C PRO A 121 1.42 19.92 7.62
N SER A 122 2.29 19.74 6.63
CA SER A 122 3.61 19.09 6.78
C SER A 122 3.59 17.68 7.40
N GLY A 123 2.40 17.09 7.57
CA GLY A 123 2.19 15.85 8.30
C GLY A 123 2.83 14.66 7.60
N VAL A 124 3.27 13.69 8.42
CA VAL A 124 3.83 12.42 7.94
C VAL A 124 3.02 11.28 8.53
N LEU A 125 2.50 10.41 7.68
CA LEU A 125 1.65 9.29 8.04
C LEU A 125 2.28 7.96 7.59
N LEU A 126 2.02 6.89 8.34
CA LEU A 126 2.02 5.54 7.76
C LEU A 126 0.61 5.25 7.27
N VAL A 127 0.50 4.98 5.97
CA VAL A 127 -0.74 4.52 5.33
C VAL A 127 -0.49 3.15 4.71
N HIS A 128 -1.55 2.45 4.31
CA HIS A 128 -1.41 1.14 3.67
C HIS A 128 -2.27 1.00 2.42
N SER A 129 -1.96 0.03 1.55
CA SER A 129 -2.84 -0.35 0.45
C SER A 129 -4.09 -1.07 0.94
N HIS A 130 -5.18 -0.97 0.18
CA HIS A 130 -6.35 -1.79 0.40
C HIS A 130 -6.00 -3.25 0.03
N GLU A 131 -5.38 -3.43 -1.10
CA GLU A 131 -5.09 -4.75 -1.65
C GLU A 131 -3.94 -5.41 -0.90
N PHE A 132 -4.09 -6.70 -0.63
CA PHE A 132 -2.97 -7.60 -0.43
C PHE A 132 -2.33 -7.84 -1.78
N ALA A 133 -1.09 -7.39 -1.96
CA ALA A 133 -0.38 -7.50 -3.22
C ALA A 133 1.04 -8.04 -3.00
N GLY A 134 1.52 -8.87 -3.92
CA GLY A 134 2.88 -9.39 -3.88
C GLY A 134 3.02 -10.73 -4.61
N THR A 135 4.01 -11.52 -4.22
CA THR A 135 4.38 -12.76 -4.92
C THR A 135 4.54 -13.92 -3.95
N ARG A 136 4.40 -15.14 -4.47
CA ARG A 136 4.70 -16.38 -3.73
C ARG A 136 6.08 -16.93 -4.10
N ASP A 137 6.30 -17.19 -5.40
CA ASP A 137 7.54 -17.78 -5.90
C ASP A 137 7.81 -17.35 -7.35
N GLY A 138 9.08 -17.34 -7.75
CA GLY A 138 9.57 -17.05 -9.10
C GLY A 138 9.43 -15.60 -9.56
N TYR A 139 8.86 -14.75 -8.72
CA TYR A 139 8.64 -13.33 -9.00
C TYR A 139 8.96 -12.48 -7.79
N THR A 140 9.41 -11.25 -8.04
CA THR A 140 9.44 -10.16 -7.07
C THR A 140 8.44 -9.09 -7.48
N SER A 141 8.14 -8.19 -6.57
CA SER A 141 7.27 -7.04 -6.84
C SER A 141 7.97 -5.74 -6.45
N GLU A 142 7.58 -4.66 -7.10
CA GLU A 142 8.01 -3.31 -6.74
C GLU A 142 6.80 -2.39 -6.70
N VAL A 143 6.69 -1.58 -5.64
CA VAL A 143 5.65 -0.55 -5.52
C VAL A 143 6.21 0.84 -5.76
N ARG A 144 5.39 1.68 -6.40
CA ARG A 144 5.68 3.10 -6.63
C ARG A 144 4.42 3.92 -6.39
N CYS A 145 4.58 5.14 -5.89
CA CYS A 145 3.49 6.11 -5.83
C CYS A 145 3.04 6.50 -7.25
N THR A 146 1.78 6.89 -7.42
CA THR A 146 1.33 7.47 -8.69
C THR A 146 1.79 8.91 -8.82
N THR A 147 2.08 9.33 -10.05
CA THR A 147 2.54 10.69 -10.34
C THR A 147 1.46 11.74 -10.06
N THR A 148 0.18 11.35 -10.06
CA THR A 148 -0.95 12.25 -9.79
C THR A 148 -0.87 12.85 -8.41
N LEU A 149 -0.73 12.04 -7.35
CA LEU A 149 -0.68 12.55 -5.98
C LEU A 149 0.58 13.36 -5.72
N GLU A 150 1.72 12.94 -6.27
CA GLU A 150 2.97 13.68 -6.15
C GLU A 150 2.86 15.09 -6.75
N ARG A 151 2.21 15.23 -7.92
CA ARG A 151 1.93 16.53 -8.56
C ARG A 151 0.94 17.39 -7.77
N LEU A 152 0.15 16.78 -6.89
CA LEU A 152 -0.78 17.46 -5.98
C LEU A 152 -0.14 17.77 -4.61
N GLY A 153 1.17 17.51 -4.44
CA GLY A 153 1.88 17.79 -3.19
C GLY A 153 1.76 16.70 -2.13
N ILE A 154 1.30 15.51 -2.49
CA ILE A 154 1.26 14.34 -1.61
C ILE A 154 2.36 13.37 -2.06
N THR A 155 3.40 13.27 -1.25
CA THR A 155 4.61 12.55 -1.62
C THR A 155 4.77 11.28 -0.79
N VAL A 156 5.35 10.26 -1.40
CA VAL A 156 5.79 9.05 -0.71
C VAL A 156 7.28 8.90 -1.02
N PRO A 157 8.20 9.04 -0.06
CA PRO A 157 9.62 8.84 -0.32
C PRO A 157 9.88 7.34 -0.53
N MET A 158 10.06 6.95 -1.81
CA MET A 158 10.12 5.54 -2.22
C MET A 158 11.53 4.95 -2.20
N SER A 159 12.15 4.88 -1.02
CA SER A 159 13.45 4.23 -0.83
C SER A 159 13.36 2.74 -0.45
N ALA A 160 12.15 2.22 -0.17
CA ALA A 160 11.93 0.85 0.31
C ALA A 160 10.76 0.14 -0.43
N GLY A 161 10.61 0.38 -1.74
CA GLY A 161 9.50 -0.15 -2.54
C GLY A 161 9.65 -1.60 -3.03
N SER A 162 10.70 -2.32 -2.64
CA SER A 162 10.97 -3.69 -3.12
C SER A 162 10.27 -4.74 -2.25
N GLY A 163 9.56 -5.66 -2.90
CA GLY A 163 8.95 -6.84 -2.30
C GLY A 163 9.73 -8.08 -2.64
N ASP A 164 10.25 -8.73 -1.60
CA ASP A 164 11.01 -9.96 -1.72
C ASP A 164 10.13 -11.13 -2.23
N VAL A 165 10.78 -12.17 -2.76
CA VAL A 165 10.06 -13.39 -3.18
C VAL A 165 9.34 -14.02 -1.99
N GLY A 166 8.04 -14.25 -2.14
CA GLY A 166 7.19 -14.80 -1.08
C GLY A 166 6.57 -13.74 -0.18
N PHE A 167 6.89 -12.45 -0.39
CA PHE A 167 6.18 -11.37 0.28
C PHE A 167 4.87 -11.05 -0.45
N PHE A 168 3.76 -11.09 0.26
CA PHE A 168 2.50 -10.47 -0.11
C PHE A 168 1.82 -9.91 1.14
N GLY A 169 1.26 -8.72 1.01
CA GLY A 169 0.66 -8.02 2.16
C GLY A 169 -0.02 -6.74 1.72
N ARG A 170 -0.66 -6.06 2.68
CA ARG A 170 -0.99 -4.64 2.49
C ARG A 170 0.30 -3.85 2.61
N TRP A 171 0.65 -3.15 1.53
CA TRP A 171 1.87 -2.39 1.45
C TRP A 171 1.78 -1.17 2.33
N THR A 172 2.77 -0.95 3.19
CA THR A 172 2.84 0.22 4.05
C THR A 172 3.70 1.30 3.42
N PHE A 173 3.20 2.53 3.40
CA PHE A 173 3.86 3.68 2.79
C PHE A 173 4.00 4.82 3.79
N LEU A 174 5.14 5.50 3.75
CA LEU A 174 5.33 6.78 4.42
C LEU A 174 4.72 7.86 3.54
N LEU A 175 3.57 8.43 3.88
CA LEU A 175 2.94 9.50 3.13
C LEU A 175 3.26 10.85 3.79
N LYS A 176 3.69 11.83 3.00
CA LYS A 176 3.98 13.19 3.46
C LYS A 176 3.13 14.21 2.72
N ASN A 177 2.50 15.10 3.50
CA ASN A 177 1.90 16.32 2.99
C ASN A 177 2.99 17.37 2.76
N ALA A 178 3.16 17.83 1.52
CA ALA A 178 4.10 18.90 1.18
C ALA A 178 3.50 20.30 1.37
N HIS A 179 2.18 20.41 1.57
CA HIS A 179 1.54 21.68 1.90
C HIS A 179 1.83 22.05 3.35
N GLU A 180 2.48 23.20 3.55
CA GLU A 180 3.00 23.61 4.87
C GLU A 180 1.91 24.14 5.80
N SER A 181 0.83 24.69 5.25
CA SER A 181 -0.23 25.36 6.02
C SER A 181 -1.63 24.78 5.79
N SER A 182 -1.76 23.79 4.91
CA SER A 182 -3.06 23.23 4.53
C SER A 182 -3.17 21.76 4.91
N GLU A 183 -4.28 21.42 5.54
CA GLU A 183 -4.71 20.03 5.67
C GLU A 183 -5.11 19.49 4.30
N VAL A 184 -4.84 18.21 4.06
CA VAL A 184 -5.28 17.51 2.86
C VAL A 184 -6.25 16.39 3.24
N LEU A 185 -7.42 16.40 2.61
CA LEU A 185 -8.43 15.36 2.75
C LEU A 185 -8.18 14.29 1.68
N LEU A 186 -7.63 13.16 2.09
CA LEU A 186 -7.43 12.01 1.20
C LEU A 186 -8.59 11.04 1.32
N LYS A 187 -9.28 10.82 0.20
CA LYS A 187 -10.33 9.80 0.13
C LYS A 187 -9.74 8.39 0.16
N VAL A 188 -10.26 7.54 1.05
CA VAL A 188 -9.97 6.10 1.06
C VAL A 188 -10.46 5.46 -0.25
N GLY A 189 -9.68 4.54 -0.81
CA GLY A 189 -10.02 3.86 -2.06
C GLY A 189 -9.58 4.56 -3.35
N ILE A 190 -8.98 5.75 -3.28
CA ILE A 190 -8.31 6.35 -4.44
C ILE A 190 -7.05 5.54 -4.80
N THR A 191 -6.69 5.48 -6.09
CA THR A 191 -5.37 4.97 -6.47
C THR A 191 -4.32 5.93 -5.94
N PHE A 192 -3.36 5.42 -5.17
CA PHE A 192 -2.24 6.21 -4.67
C PHE A 192 -0.89 5.58 -4.99
N ALA A 193 -0.86 4.28 -5.29
CA ALA A 193 0.34 3.56 -5.68
C ALA A 193 0.00 2.56 -6.79
N GLN A 194 1.04 1.96 -7.35
CA GLN A 194 0.94 0.86 -8.30
C GLN A 194 2.06 -0.13 -8.02
N THR A 195 1.81 -1.41 -8.32
CA THR A 195 2.80 -2.48 -8.23
C THR A 195 3.14 -3.05 -9.59
N THR A 196 4.41 -3.37 -9.80
CA THR A 196 4.91 -4.10 -10.97
C THR A 196 5.50 -5.42 -10.51
N PHE A 197 5.44 -6.44 -11.37
CA PHE A 197 5.93 -7.78 -11.08
C PHE A 197 7.04 -8.14 -12.03
N LYS A 198 8.13 -8.67 -11.49
CA LYS A 198 9.34 -9.00 -12.24
C LYS A 198 9.68 -10.45 -12.03
N LYS A 199 10.00 -11.15 -13.12
CA LYS A 199 10.48 -12.54 -13.02
C LYS A 199 11.85 -12.53 -12.37
N CYS A 200 12.08 -13.45 -11.45
CA CYS A 200 13.39 -13.66 -10.84
C CYS A 200 13.82 -15.12 -10.97
N GLN A 201 15.09 -15.38 -10.67
CA GLN A 201 15.56 -16.75 -10.50
C GLN A 201 14.91 -17.37 -9.24
N PRO A 202 14.87 -18.71 -9.14
CA PRO A 202 14.35 -19.39 -7.95
C PRO A 202 15.02 -18.89 -6.67
N THR A 203 14.25 -18.75 -5.59
CA THR A 203 14.77 -18.44 -4.26
C THR A 203 15.01 -19.73 -3.47
N GLU A 204 16.07 -19.79 -2.67
CA GLU A 204 16.32 -20.92 -1.75
C GLU A 204 15.33 -20.93 -0.58
N ILE A 205 14.88 -19.75 -0.16
CA ILE A 205 14.00 -19.55 0.99
C ILE A 205 13.03 -18.37 0.74
N SER A 206 11.78 -18.53 1.14
CA SER A 206 10.75 -17.48 1.03
C SER A 206 10.94 -16.39 2.09
N TYR A 207 10.30 -15.23 1.89
CA TYR A 207 10.31 -14.11 2.83
C TYR A 207 9.94 -14.53 4.27
N VAL A 208 8.83 -15.26 4.44
CA VAL A 208 8.36 -15.71 5.76
C VAL A 208 9.37 -16.66 6.40
N ARG A 209 9.83 -17.69 5.66
CA ARG A 209 10.78 -18.68 6.16
C ARG A 209 12.15 -18.09 6.52
N ARG A 210 12.52 -16.95 5.92
CA ARG A 210 13.74 -16.20 6.27
C ARG A 210 13.61 -15.40 7.57
N GLY A 211 12.43 -15.36 8.19
CA GLY A 211 12.15 -14.51 9.35
C GLY A 211 11.75 -13.09 8.95
N GLY A 212 10.99 -12.97 7.86
CA GLY A 212 10.39 -11.71 7.41
C GLY A 212 9.61 -11.03 8.52
N LYS A 213 9.80 -9.71 8.67
CA LYS A 213 9.27 -8.96 9.81
C LYS A 213 7.82 -8.51 9.65
N TYR A 214 7.35 -8.43 8.40
CA TYR A 214 6.09 -7.78 8.03
C TYR A 214 5.11 -8.74 7.33
N GLN A 215 5.36 -10.05 7.45
CA GLN A 215 4.47 -11.13 7.06
C GLN A 215 4.88 -12.38 7.83
N GLU A 216 3.93 -13.05 8.47
CA GLU A 216 4.21 -14.16 9.39
C GLU A 216 3.70 -15.52 8.90
N THR A 217 2.87 -15.52 7.86
CA THR A 217 2.27 -16.73 7.28
C THR A 217 2.31 -16.64 5.75
N GLU A 218 2.33 -17.80 5.11
CA GLU A 218 2.17 -17.93 3.66
C GLU A 218 0.70 -18.20 3.28
N ASP A 219 -0.21 -18.31 4.24
CA ASP A 219 -1.65 -18.38 3.98
C ASP A 219 -2.27 -16.98 3.90
N LEU A 220 -3.04 -16.72 2.84
CA LEU A 220 -3.62 -15.39 2.60
C LEU A 220 -4.76 -15.07 3.56
N GLU A 221 -5.59 -16.05 3.91
CA GLU A 221 -6.75 -15.83 4.76
C GLU A 221 -6.32 -15.68 6.24
N GLU A 222 -5.32 -16.45 6.68
CA GLU A 222 -4.67 -16.22 7.98
C GLU A 222 -4.05 -14.82 8.05
N LEU A 223 -3.35 -14.40 6.98
CA LEU A 223 -2.73 -13.07 6.94
C LEU A 223 -3.78 -11.95 6.98
N LYS A 224 -4.89 -12.09 6.24
CA LYS A 224 -6.02 -11.17 6.28
C LYS A 224 -6.60 -11.04 7.69
N ALA A 225 -6.89 -12.18 8.33
CA ALA A 225 -7.45 -12.19 9.67
C ALA A 225 -6.53 -11.48 10.68
N SER A 226 -5.22 -11.75 10.63
CA SER A 226 -4.27 -11.07 11.52
C SER A 226 -4.11 -9.58 11.21
N TRP A 227 -4.27 -9.14 9.96
CA TRP A 227 -4.28 -7.73 9.59
C TRP A 227 -5.52 -7.01 10.14
N ASP A 228 -6.68 -7.63 10.03
CA ASP A 228 -7.94 -7.06 10.53
C ASP A 228 -7.95 -6.96 12.06
N GLU A 229 -7.32 -7.90 12.76
CA GLU A 229 -7.15 -7.86 14.21
C GLU A 229 -6.19 -6.75 14.66
N ASN A 230 -5.04 -6.61 13.99
CA ASN A 230 -4.02 -5.64 14.40
C ASN A 230 -3.16 -5.13 13.23
N PRO A 231 -3.60 -4.07 12.51
CA PRO A 231 -2.82 -3.47 11.43
C PRO A 231 -1.44 -2.96 11.87
N GLY A 232 -1.33 -2.49 13.12
CA GLY A 232 -0.09 -1.98 13.70
C GLY A 232 1.03 -3.01 13.75
N LYS A 233 0.69 -4.30 13.82
CA LYS A 233 1.64 -5.42 13.76
C LYS A 233 2.48 -5.39 12.49
N TYR A 234 1.91 -4.95 11.38
CA TYR A 234 2.54 -4.96 10.05
C TYR A 234 2.98 -3.58 9.58
N MET A 235 2.30 -2.51 10.01
CA MET A 235 2.64 -1.14 9.62
C MET A 235 3.76 -0.53 10.45
N LEU A 236 3.80 -0.80 11.76
CA LEU A 236 4.76 -0.14 12.65
C LEU A 236 6.18 -0.71 12.46
N PRO A 237 7.20 0.15 12.51
CA PRO A 237 8.58 -0.28 12.31
C PRO A 237 9.00 -1.26 13.40
N LYS A 238 9.69 -2.33 13.02
CA LYS A 238 10.40 -3.19 13.96
C LYS A 238 11.78 -2.62 14.21
N VAL A 239 12.19 -2.53 15.48
CA VAL A 239 13.49 -2.00 15.90
C VAL A 239 14.62 -2.66 15.08
N PRO A 240 15.62 -1.89 14.60
CA PRO A 240 16.81 -2.45 13.96
C PRO A 240 17.52 -3.42 14.91
N LYS A 241 18.23 -4.39 14.34
CA LYS A 241 19.20 -5.15 15.14
C LYS A 241 20.38 -4.23 15.41
N CYS A 242 20.38 -3.64 16.60
CA CYS A 242 21.55 -3.12 17.27
C CYS A 242 22.03 -4.24 18.23
#